data_AF-A0A2V8IM12-F1
#
_entry.id   AF-A0A2V8IM12-F1
#
_cell.length_a   1.000
_cell.length_b   1.000
_cell.length_c   1.000
_cell.angle_alpha   90.00
_cell.angle_beta   90.00
_cell.angle_gamma   90.00
#
_symmetry.space_group_name_H-M   'P 1'
#
loop_
_entity.id
_entity.type
_entity.pdbx_description
1 polymer ?
#
loop_
_entity_poly.entity_id
_entity_poly.type
_entity_poly.pdbx_seq_one_letter_code
_entity_poly.pdbx_strand_id
1 'polypeptide(L)' 'MNALLQRASERRELPNGCRLRFATGHEILLDVARTVDAERQCCRFLQFTVTVEPDEGPITLDLTGPAGTREFLAAMFDLP' A
#
# COMPACT_ATOMS: atom_id res chain seq x y z
N MET A 1 7.02 6.36 0.37
CA MET A 1 6.57 5.11 -0.30
C MET A 1 7.63 4.00 -0.37
N ASN A 2 8.83 4.23 -0.93
CA ASN A 2 9.81 3.15 -1.18
C ASN A 2 10.17 2.28 0.03
N ALA A 3 10.37 2.87 1.20
CA ALA A 3 10.69 2.12 2.42
C ALA A 3 9.54 1.19 2.85
N LEU A 4 8.28 1.60 2.64
CA LEU A 4 7.12 0.78 2.97
C LEU A 4 6.99 -0.42 2.00
N LEU A 5 7.25 -0.22 0.71
CA LEU A 5 7.24 -1.30 -0.29
C LEU A 5 8.23 -2.42 0.01
N GLN A 6 9.39 -2.09 0.59
CA GLN A 6 10.41 -3.06 0.98
C GLN A 6 9.98 -3.92 2.19
N ARG A 7 9.02 -3.43 2.98
CA ARG A 7 8.46 -4.16 4.12
C ARG A 7 7.24 -5.00 3.76
N ALA A 8 6.71 -4.85 2.54
CA ALA A 8 5.60 -5.65 2.06
C ALA A 8 6.08 -7.09 1.84
N SER A 9 5.44 -8.04 2.53
CA SER A 9 5.67 -9.48 2.36
C SER A 9 5.03 -10.02 1.09
N GLU A 10 3.99 -9.36 0.58
CA GLU A 10 3.32 -9.69 -0.67
C GLU A 10 2.90 -8.40 -1.38
N ARG A 11 2.98 -8.41 -2.70
CA ARG A 11 2.41 -7.37 -3.57
C ARG A 11 1.49 -8.06 -4.57
N ARG A 12 0.25 -7.59 -4.66
CA ARG A 12 -0.77 -8.15 -5.55
C ARG A 12 -1.37 -7.04 -6.39
N GLU A 13 -1.49 -7.26 -7.69
CA GLU A 13 -2.22 -6.36 -8.57
C GLU A 13 -3.72 -6.38 -8.24
N LEU A 14 -4.36 -5.22 -8.36
CA LEU A 14 -5.80 -5.04 -8.33
C LEU A 14 -6.27 -4.41 -9.67
N PRO A 15 -7.54 -4.59 -10.07
CA PRO A 15 -8.04 -4.00 -11.33
C PRO A 15 -7.83 -2.49 -11.45
N ASN A 16 -7.83 -1.78 -10.32
CA ASN A 16 -7.67 -0.33 -10.23
C ASN A 16 -6.48 0.11 -9.37
N GLY A 17 -5.49 -0.78 -9.14
CA GLY A 17 -4.33 -0.44 -8.33
C GLY A 17 -3.50 -1.63 -7.85
N CYS A 18 -3.04 -1.59 -6.60
CA CYS A 18 -2.21 -2.63 -5.99
C CYS A 18 -2.54 -2.81 -4.49
N ARG A 19 -2.43 -4.04 -4.00
CA ARG A 19 -2.46 -4.40 -2.59
C ARG A 19 -1.07 -4.76 -2.10
N LEU A 20 -0.67 -4.14 -1.00
CA LEU A 20 0.49 -4.53 -0.21
C LEU A 20 0.01 -5.30 1.02
N ARG A 21 0.62 -6.44 1.30
CA ARG A 21 0.44 -7.17 2.56
C ARG A 21 1.72 -7.05 3.39
N PHE A 22 1.57 -6.84 4.68
CA PHE A 22 2.68 -6.76 5.61
C PHE A 22 2.61 -7.94 6.59
N ALA A 23 3.77 -8.48 6.93
CA ALA A 23 3.90 -9.42 8.02
C ALA A 23 3.59 -8.74 9.36
N THR A 24 3.12 -9.52 10.31
CA THR A 24 2.82 -9.06 11.66
C THR A 24 4.13 -8.65 12.33
N GLY A 25 4.16 -7.46 12.93
CA GLY A 25 5.39 -6.90 13.48
C GLY A 25 5.18 -5.56 14.14
N HIS A 26 6.04 -5.26 15.13
CA HIS A 26 6.01 -3.98 15.82
C HIS A 26 6.12 -2.83 14.80
N GLU A 27 5.30 -1.80 15.00
CA GLU A 27 5.29 -0.52 14.28
C GLU A 27 4.80 -0.51 12.82
N ILE A 28 4.46 -1.66 12.20
CA ILE A 28 3.98 -1.69 10.79
C ILE A 28 2.78 -0.75 10.58
N LEU A 29 1.80 -0.76 11.48
CA LEU A 29 0.62 0.11 11.38
C LEU A 29 1.00 1.60 11.41
N LEU A 30 1.94 1.98 12.27
CA LEU A 30 2.41 3.36 12.38
C LEU A 30 3.12 3.80 11.10
N ASP A 31 3.91 2.92 10.51
CA ASP A 31 4.65 3.23 9.29
C ASP A 31 3.75 3.27 8.05
N VAL A 32 2.71 2.44 8.00
CA VAL A 32 1.63 2.56 7.02
C VAL A 32 0.95 3.92 7.16
N ALA A 33 0.54 4.31 8.37
CA ALA A 33 -0.14 5.58 8.61
C ALA A 33 0.73 6.80 8.23
N ARG A 34 2.01 6.81 8.63
CA ARG A 34 2.99 7.85 8.25
C ARG A 34 3.15 7.95 6.74
N THR A 35 3.23 6.81 6.07
CA THR A 35 3.35 6.80 4.60
C THR A 35 2.09 7.34 3.94
N VAL A 36 0.90 6.92 4.38
CA VAL A 36 -0.37 7.44 3.84
C VAL A 36 -0.47 8.96 4.00
N ASP A 37 -0.09 9.51 5.15
CA ASP A 37 -0.14 10.96 5.39
C ASP A 37 0.85 11.75 4.51
N ALA A 38 2.03 11.19 4.24
CA ALA A 38 2.98 11.78 3.30
C ALA A 38 2.50 11.68 1.85
N GLU A 39 2.03 10.51 1.42
CA GLU A 39 1.66 10.25 0.03
C GLU A 39 0.36 10.96 -0.38
N ARG A 40 -0.61 11.16 0.51
CA ARG A 40 -1.83 11.91 0.17
C ARG A 40 -1.56 13.36 -0.27
N GLN A 41 -0.38 13.90 0.07
CA GLN A 41 0.05 15.24 -0.35
C GLN A 41 0.67 15.24 -1.75
N CYS A 42 1.45 14.18 -2.08
CA CYS A 42 2.18 14.00 -3.32
C CYS A 42 1.34 13.32 -4.43
N CYS A 43 0.62 12.26 -4.07
CA CYS A 43 -0.20 11.42 -4.94
C CYS A 43 -1.69 11.60 -4.64
N ARG A 44 -2.20 12.81 -4.89
CA ARG A 44 -3.57 13.25 -4.50
C ARG A 44 -4.71 12.46 -5.13
N PHE A 45 -4.43 11.65 -6.15
CA PHE A 45 -5.42 10.81 -6.84
C PHE A 45 -5.55 9.41 -6.23
N LEU A 46 -4.62 9.01 -5.36
CA LEU A 46 -4.64 7.70 -4.73
C LEU A 46 -5.64 7.68 -3.57
N GLN A 47 -6.47 6.65 -3.57
CA GLN A 47 -7.27 6.22 -2.44
C GLN A 47 -6.53 5.10 -1.70
N PHE A 48 -6.41 5.27 -0.39
CA PHE A 48 -5.73 4.34 0.50
C PHE A 48 -6.77 3.64 1.39
N THR A 49 -6.76 2.30 1.41
CA THR A 49 -7.54 1.51 2.36
C THR A 49 -6.58 0.69 3.21
N VAL A 50 -6.62 0.90 4.53
CA VAL A 50 -5.83 0.12 5.50
C VAL A 50 -6.76 -0.87 6.19
N THR A 51 -6.45 -2.16 6.09
CA THR A 51 -7.14 -3.21 6.85
C THR A 51 -6.18 -3.79 7.87
N VAL A 52 -6.64 -3.85 9.12
CA VAL A 52 -5.94 -4.50 10.23
C VAL A 52 -6.78 -5.69 10.65
N GLU A 53 -6.27 -6.90 10.42
CA GLU A 53 -6.97 -8.13 10.79
C GLU A 53 -6.94 -8.35 12.32
N PRO A 54 -7.94 -9.06 12.88
CA PRO A 54 -7.97 -9.39 14.31
C PRO A 54 -6.78 -10.27 14.73
N ASP A 55 -6.60 -10.41 16.06
CA ASP A 55 -5.62 -11.32 16.68
C ASP A 55 -4.17 -11.08 16.25
N GLU A 56 -3.76 -9.80 16.20
CA GLU A 56 -2.45 -9.37 15.68
C GLU A 56 -2.18 -9.90 14.27
N GLY A 57 -3.25 -10.09 13.49
CA GLY A 57 -3.21 -10.55 12.12
C GLY A 57 -2.54 -9.57 11.16
N PRO A 58 -2.41 -9.97 9.88
CA PRO A 58 -1.72 -9.18 8.88
C PRO A 58 -2.37 -7.81 8.67
N ILE A 59 -1.55 -6.85 8.26
CA ILE A 59 -2.02 -5.55 7.81
C ILE A 59 -1.96 -5.53 6.29
N THR A 60 -2.99 -5.00 5.64
CA THR A 60 -2.99 -4.73 4.20
C THR A 60 -3.17 -3.25 3.93
N LEU A 61 -2.52 -2.78 2.87
CA LEU A 61 -2.70 -1.45 2.31
C LEU A 61 -3.07 -1.59 0.84
N ASP A 62 -4.28 -1.17 0.50
CA ASP A 62 -4.70 -1.02 -0.88
C ASP A 62 -4.43 0.40 -1.35
N LEU A 63 -3.70 0.52 -2.47
CA LEU A 63 -3.49 1.73 -3.21
C LEU A 63 -4.32 1.64 -4.47
N THR A 64 -5.38 2.44 -4.57
CA THR A 64 -6.33 2.41 -5.69
C THR A 64 -6.59 3.80 -6.22
N GLY A 65 -7.23 3.93 -7.37
CA GLY A 65 -7.52 5.24 -7.93
C GLY A 65 -8.26 5.20 -9.26
N PRO A 66 -8.34 6.33 -9.98
CA PRO A 66 -8.94 6.41 -11.31
C PRO A 66 -8.19 5.55 -12.35
N ALA A 67 -8.78 5.43 -13.55
CA ALA A 67 -8.17 4.71 -14.66
C ALA A 67 -6.71 5.17 -14.90
N GLY A 68 -5.81 4.21 -15.14
CA GLY A 68 -4.36 4.47 -15.23
C GLY A 68 -3.60 4.29 -13.91
N THR A 69 -4.29 4.17 -12.77
CA THR A 69 -3.63 4.01 -11.45
C THR A 69 -2.86 2.70 -11.36
N ARG A 70 -3.41 1.61 -11.89
CA ARG A 70 -2.73 0.30 -11.87
C ARG A 70 -1.41 0.37 -12.62
N GLU A 71 -1.42 0.92 -13.83
CA GLU A 71 -0.25 1.06 -14.69
C GLU A 71 0.80 1.99 -14.07
N PHE A 72 0.34 3.09 -13.45
CA PHE A 72 1.19 4.00 -12.70
C PHE A 72 1.89 3.31 -11.53
N LEU A 73 1.14 2.55 -10.72
CA LEU A 73 1.69 1.83 -9.57
C LEU A 73 2.62 0.69 -10.02
N ALA A 74 2.29 -0.03 -11.10
CA ALA A 74 3.14 -1.07 -11.66
C ALA A 74 4.50 -0.53 -12.10
N ALA A 75 4.51 0.57 -12.86
CA ALA A 75 5.74 1.23 -13.29
C ALA A 75 6.57 1.78 -12.10
N MET A 76 5.91 2.27 -11.05
CA MET A 76 6.58 2.83 -9.88
C MET A 76 7.13 1.76 -8.93
N PHE A 77 6.48 0.60 -8.85
CA PHE A 77 6.80 -0.45 -7.87
C PHE A 77 7.52 -1.66 -8.48
N ASP A 78 7.81 -1.63 -9.78
CA ASP A 78 8.38 -2.73 -10.54
C ASP A 78 7.58 -4.03 -10.30
N LEU A 79 6.25 -3.90 -10.37
CA LEU A 79 5.35 -5.05 -10.25
C LEU A 79 5.39 -5.85 -11.56
N PRO A 80 5.40 -7.19 -11.49
CA PRO A 80 5.40 -8.04 -12.68
C PRO A 80 4.09 -7.95 -13.48
#